data_AF-A0A444RJX5-F1
#
_entry.id   AF-A0A444RJX5-F1
#
_cell.length_a   1.000
_cell.length_b   1.000
_cell.length_c   1.000
_cell.angle_alpha   90.00
_cell.angle_beta   90.00
_cell.angle_gamma   90.00
#
_symmetry.space_group_name_H-M   'P 1'
#
loop_
_entity.id
_entity.type
_entity.pdbx_description
1 polymer ?
#
loop_
_entity_poly.entity_id
_entity_poly.type
_entity_poly.pdbx_seq_one_letter_code
_entity_poly.pdbx_strand_id
1 'polypeptide(L)'
;MSIYARTRMISIHINQTLSIHGTGNIVTWHRYFLHSYETALRDECVYEGYQPYWKWFKYRDNPTENTLVDGSEYSIGGDGEFWEHNGSTAGMGSVKIPPGNGGGCVTNGPLANMAINIGPVRPGMSGVKANPEGQFAYNPRCLRRDLSSYTLIKWMTATDLINITVGDASHTILSFQTELQGRFSDGFLGMHAAGYAAVGGEATDPFSSPNDPSFFLHHAMVDCLYWILQVLHTLQADQVAGTITILDNPPSRNAVKEDTISMGVLAKDVTIGHLINTLIRRPLCYVYV
;
A
#
# COMPACT_ATOMS: atom_id res chain seq x y z
N MET A 1 3.08 -17.18 7.14
CA MET A 1 1.62 -17.03 6.93
C MET A 1 1.09 -18.09 5.97
N SER A 2 -0.07 -18.70 6.28
CA SER A 2 -0.70 -19.70 5.40
C SER A 2 -1.26 -19.06 4.12
N ILE A 3 -1.49 -19.87 3.08
CA ILE A 3 -2.12 -19.41 1.84
C ILE A 3 -3.53 -18.85 2.12
N TYR A 4 -4.33 -19.55 2.95
CA TYR A 4 -5.68 -19.13 3.31
C TYR A 4 -5.71 -17.79 4.05
N ALA A 5 -4.77 -17.56 4.97
CA ALA A 5 -4.65 -16.28 5.66
C ALA A 5 -4.34 -15.14 4.70
N ARG A 6 -3.41 -15.33 3.75
CA ARG A 6 -3.13 -14.34 2.71
C ARG A 6 -4.35 -14.04 1.87
N THR A 7 -5.02 -15.07 1.34
CA THR A 7 -6.19 -14.89 0.46
C THR A 7 -7.30 -14.11 1.15
N ARG A 8 -7.59 -14.34 2.44
CA ARG A 8 -8.59 -13.55 3.19
C ARG A 8 -8.24 -12.05 3.25
N MET A 9 -6.95 -11.72 3.48
CA MET A 9 -6.46 -10.33 3.49
C MET A 9 -6.58 -9.67 2.11
N ILE A 10 -6.21 -10.38 1.05
CA ILE A 10 -6.29 -9.85 -0.31
C ILE A 10 -7.76 -9.66 -0.73
N SER A 11 -8.63 -10.61 -0.40
CA SER A 11 -10.06 -10.54 -0.72
C SER A 11 -10.75 -9.33 -0.10
N ILE A 12 -10.44 -8.98 1.15
CA ILE A 12 -11.07 -7.80 1.77
C ILE A 12 -10.63 -6.51 1.11
N HIS A 13 -9.35 -6.41 0.75
CA HIS A 13 -8.80 -5.23 0.09
C HIS A 13 -9.42 -5.07 -1.31
N ILE A 14 -9.49 -6.14 -2.10
CA ILE A 14 -10.20 -6.15 -3.39
C ILE A 14 -11.65 -5.68 -3.22
N ASN A 15 -12.37 -6.23 -2.24
CA ASN A 15 -13.78 -5.93 -2.04
C ASN A 15 -14.05 -4.47 -1.64
N GLN A 16 -13.13 -3.85 -0.89
CA GLN A 16 -13.31 -2.51 -0.32
C GLN A 16 -12.53 -1.41 -1.04
N THR A 17 -11.75 -1.73 -2.09
CA THR A 17 -10.84 -0.78 -2.76
C THR A 17 -11.48 0.58 -3.09
N LEU A 18 -12.75 0.58 -3.53
CA LEU A 18 -13.48 1.79 -3.93
C LEU A 18 -14.02 2.63 -2.76
N SER A 19 -13.87 2.17 -1.51
CA SER A 19 -14.29 2.87 -0.29
C SER A 19 -13.15 3.04 0.73
N ILE A 20 -11.91 2.74 0.34
CA ILE A 20 -10.71 2.83 1.21
C ILE A 20 -9.55 3.60 0.58
N HIS A 21 -9.69 4.03 -0.68
CA HIS A 21 -8.73 4.87 -1.39
C HIS A 21 -9.43 6.13 -1.89
N GLY A 22 -8.76 7.28 -1.84
CA GLY A 22 -9.36 8.56 -2.18
C GLY A 22 -10.51 8.95 -1.23
N THR A 23 -10.53 8.37 -0.03
CA THR A 23 -11.61 8.47 0.97
C THR A 23 -11.06 8.97 2.31
N GLY A 24 -11.94 9.43 3.19
CA GLY A 24 -11.53 9.94 4.51
C GLY A 24 -11.07 8.89 5.52
N ASN A 25 -11.16 7.61 5.19
CA ASN A 25 -10.67 6.50 6.00
C ASN A 25 -9.36 5.90 5.47
N ILE A 26 -8.72 6.43 4.42
CA ILE A 26 -7.58 5.77 3.80
C ILE A 26 -6.48 5.41 4.80
N VAL A 27 -6.02 6.37 5.62
CA VAL A 27 -4.93 6.11 6.56
C VAL A 27 -5.35 5.22 7.73
N THR A 28 -6.57 5.37 8.24
CA THR A 28 -7.06 4.59 9.39
C THR A 28 -7.47 3.16 9.01
N TRP A 29 -8.03 2.97 7.82
CA TRP A 29 -8.35 1.65 7.27
C TRP A 29 -7.06 0.85 7.05
N HIS A 30 -6.06 1.45 6.40
CA HIS A 30 -4.79 0.76 6.13
C HIS A 30 -3.98 0.51 7.42
N ARG A 31 -4.01 1.45 8.38
CA ARG A 31 -3.48 1.20 9.74
C ARG A 31 -4.12 -0.03 10.39
N TYR A 32 -5.45 -0.16 10.33
CA TYR A 32 -6.11 -1.31 10.92
C TYR A 32 -5.88 -2.61 10.14
N PHE A 33 -5.72 -2.52 8.82
CA PHE A 33 -5.35 -3.64 7.98
C PHE A 33 -3.93 -4.15 8.29
N LEU A 34 -2.95 -3.26 8.50
CA LEU A 34 -1.62 -3.61 9.00
C LEU A 34 -1.66 -4.29 10.37
N HIS A 35 -2.42 -3.72 11.30
CA HIS A 35 -2.58 -4.31 12.63
C HIS A 35 -3.22 -5.70 12.57
N SER A 36 -4.21 -5.90 11.68
CA SER A 36 -4.83 -7.21 11.44
C SER A 36 -3.83 -8.20 10.83
N TYR A 37 -2.97 -7.74 9.92
CA TYR A 37 -1.89 -8.54 9.36
C TYR A 37 -0.88 -8.99 10.42
N GLU A 38 -0.39 -8.05 11.24
CA GLU A 38 0.52 -8.37 12.35
C GLU A 38 -0.13 -9.32 13.36
N THR A 39 -1.41 -9.11 13.69
CA THR A 39 -2.19 -10.01 14.56
C THR A 39 -2.25 -11.42 13.97
N ALA A 40 -2.54 -11.58 12.68
CA ALA A 40 -2.54 -12.89 12.02
C ALA A 40 -1.15 -13.55 12.02
N LEU A 41 -0.07 -12.77 11.87
CA LEU A 41 1.29 -13.30 12.00
C LEU A 41 1.56 -13.80 13.43
N ARG A 42 1.14 -13.05 14.45
CA ARG A 42 1.32 -13.42 15.86
C ARG A 42 0.50 -14.67 16.21
N ASP A 43 -0.80 -14.65 15.91
CA ASP A 43 -1.75 -15.65 16.38
C ASP A 43 -1.72 -16.93 15.55
N GLU A 44 -1.53 -16.84 14.23
CA GLU A 44 -1.55 -18.01 13.34
C GLU A 44 -0.14 -18.52 12.98
N CYS A 45 0.90 -17.69 13.14
CA CYS A 45 2.27 -18.04 12.74
C CYS A 45 3.31 -17.92 13.87
N VAL A 46 2.90 -17.60 15.10
CA VAL A 46 3.79 -17.45 16.26
C VAL A 46 4.90 -16.43 16.00
N TYR A 47 4.57 -15.34 15.31
CA TYR A 47 5.52 -14.28 15.04
C TYR A 47 5.75 -13.42 16.29
N GLU A 48 6.96 -13.43 16.83
CA GLU A 48 7.30 -12.66 18.04
C GLU A 48 7.94 -11.30 17.73
N GLY A 49 8.30 -11.04 16.46
CA GLY A 49 8.96 -9.82 16.02
C GLY A 49 8.03 -8.59 15.96
N TYR A 50 8.46 -7.57 15.23
CA TYR A 50 7.72 -6.31 15.04
C TYR A 50 7.49 -6.06 13.55
N GLN A 51 6.38 -5.40 13.22
CA GLN A 51 6.07 -5.01 11.84
C GLN A 51 7.15 -4.08 11.26
N PRO A 52 7.93 -4.49 10.25
CA PRO A 52 8.92 -3.63 9.62
C PRO A 52 8.27 -2.66 8.62
N TYR A 53 8.92 -1.52 8.38
CA TYR A 53 8.52 -0.55 7.37
C TYR A 53 9.61 -0.33 6.31
N TRP A 54 9.19 0.01 5.10
CA TRP A 54 10.11 0.28 3.99
C TRP A 54 10.64 1.72 4.05
N LYS A 55 11.93 1.89 4.31
CA LYS A 55 12.62 3.18 4.23
C LYS A 55 12.84 3.60 2.77
N TRP A 56 11.86 4.29 2.19
CA TRP A 56 11.83 4.67 0.76
C TRP A 56 13.06 5.43 0.25
N PHE A 57 13.68 6.25 1.10
CA PHE A 57 14.78 7.12 0.67
C PHE A 57 16.12 6.40 0.47
N LYS A 58 16.23 5.13 0.89
CA LYS A 58 17.44 4.33 0.72
C LYS A 58 17.39 3.56 -0.59
N TYR A 59 18.49 3.56 -1.34
CA TYR A 59 18.64 2.87 -2.63
C TYR A 59 17.64 3.30 -3.72
N ARG A 60 17.26 4.58 -3.75
CA ARG A 60 16.31 5.10 -4.76
C ARG A 60 16.81 4.97 -6.19
N ASP A 61 18.10 5.19 -6.39
CA ASP A 61 18.73 5.13 -7.72
C ASP A 61 18.93 3.69 -8.20
N ASN A 62 19.07 2.74 -7.27
CA ASN A 62 19.23 1.32 -7.56
C ASN A 62 18.38 0.44 -6.62
N PRO A 63 17.06 0.31 -6.87
CA PRO A 63 16.15 -0.38 -5.95
C PRO A 63 16.47 -1.86 -5.74
N THR A 64 17.20 -2.51 -6.66
CA THR A 64 17.62 -3.91 -6.52
C THR A 64 18.68 -4.12 -5.43
N GLU A 65 19.36 -3.06 -4.97
CA GLU A 65 20.26 -3.10 -3.80
C GLU A 65 19.52 -2.91 -2.47
N ASN A 66 18.22 -2.63 -2.51
CA ASN A 66 17.45 -2.47 -1.29
C ASN A 66 17.32 -3.84 -0.61
N THR A 67 17.77 -3.96 0.64
CA THR A 67 17.72 -5.21 1.42
C THR A 67 16.31 -5.79 1.57
N LEU A 68 15.27 -4.98 1.30
CA LEU A 68 13.91 -5.48 1.21
C LEU A 68 13.72 -6.39 -0.02
N VAL A 69 14.28 -6.04 -1.16
CA VAL A 69 14.04 -6.68 -2.46
C VAL A 69 15.32 -7.07 -3.22
N ASP A 70 16.41 -7.38 -2.50
CA ASP A 70 17.70 -7.74 -3.09
C ASP A 70 17.80 -9.22 -3.50
N GLY A 71 16.75 -10.01 -3.27
CA GLY A 71 16.72 -11.44 -3.59
C GLY A 71 17.53 -12.34 -2.65
N SER A 72 18.11 -11.78 -1.58
CA SER A 72 18.79 -12.55 -0.53
C SER A 72 17.81 -13.38 0.31
N GLU A 73 18.34 -14.27 1.16
CA GLU A 73 17.55 -15.09 2.09
C GLU A 73 16.79 -14.26 3.16
N TYR A 74 17.15 -12.99 3.36
CA TYR A 74 16.51 -12.08 4.31
C TYR A 74 15.55 -11.07 3.66
N SER A 75 15.42 -11.12 2.33
CA SER A 75 14.54 -10.25 1.55
C SER A 75 13.12 -10.80 1.45
N ILE A 76 12.21 -10.03 0.85
CA ILE A 76 10.90 -10.51 0.39
C ILE A 76 10.95 -10.95 -1.09
N GLY A 77 12.08 -11.54 -1.52
CA GLY A 77 12.38 -11.87 -2.92
C GLY A 77 13.03 -10.72 -3.66
N GLY A 78 13.46 -10.93 -4.89
CA GLY A 78 14.10 -9.92 -5.73
C GLY A 78 13.16 -9.20 -6.69
N ASP A 79 13.76 -8.70 -7.78
CA ASP A 79 13.05 -8.31 -8.99
C ASP A 79 12.48 -9.54 -9.72
N GLY A 80 11.59 -9.30 -10.69
CA GLY A 80 11.15 -10.34 -11.62
C GLY A 80 12.22 -10.68 -12.65
N GLU A 81 12.16 -11.87 -13.23
CA GLU A 81 12.88 -12.15 -14.47
C GLU A 81 12.52 -11.13 -15.54
N PHE A 82 13.47 -10.81 -16.41
CA PHE A 82 13.22 -9.89 -17.51
C PHE A 82 12.06 -10.40 -18.39
N TRP A 83 11.10 -9.51 -18.64
CA TRP A 83 9.98 -9.73 -19.54
C TRP A 83 9.80 -8.48 -20.39
N GLU A 84 9.75 -8.62 -21.71
CA GLU A 84 9.60 -7.47 -22.59
C GLU A 84 8.17 -6.89 -22.51
N HIS A 85 8.05 -5.62 -22.11
CA HIS A 85 6.76 -4.92 -22.06
C HIS A 85 6.91 -3.39 -22.21
N ASN A 86 5.77 -2.72 -22.46
CA ASN A 86 5.71 -1.27 -22.69
C ASN A 86 5.52 -0.46 -21.38
N GLY A 87 6.20 -0.84 -20.31
CA GLY A 87 6.10 -0.21 -19.00
C GLY A 87 4.77 -0.47 -18.28
N SER A 88 4.42 0.44 -17.38
CA SER A 88 3.23 0.36 -16.52
C SER A 88 2.47 1.70 -16.50
N THR A 89 1.23 1.66 -16.01
CA THR A 89 0.43 2.86 -15.74
C THR A 89 0.01 2.94 -14.28
N ALA A 90 -0.03 4.14 -13.74
CA ALA A 90 -0.48 4.45 -12.39
C ALA A 90 -1.38 5.71 -12.38
N GLY A 91 -1.93 6.06 -11.23
CA GLY A 91 -2.79 7.25 -11.09
C GLY A 91 -4.05 7.16 -11.95
N MET A 92 -4.75 6.01 -11.93
CA MET A 92 -5.89 5.72 -12.80
C MET A 92 -5.56 5.79 -14.30
N GLY A 93 -4.31 5.55 -14.68
CA GLY A 93 -3.85 5.57 -16.06
C GLY A 93 -3.30 6.91 -16.53
N SER A 94 -3.32 7.96 -15.70
CA SER A 94 -2.82 9.29 -16.07
C SER A 94 -1.29 9.37 -16.13
N VAL A 95 -0.59 8.49 -15.40
CA VAL A 95 0.87 8.48 -15.32
C VAL A 95 1.43 7.22 -15.96
N LYS A 96 2.30 7.40 -16.95
CA LYS A 96 3.08 6.33 -17.57
C LYS A 96 4.41 6.16 -16.85
N ILE A 97 4.77 4.92 -16.58
CA ILE A 97 6.03 4.53 -15.92
C ILE A 97 6.82 3.70 -16.94
N PRO A 98 8.10 4.05 -17.21
CA PRO A 98 8.94 3.26 -18.10
C PRO A 98 9.13 1.84 -17.54
N PRO A 99 9.34 0.82 -18.42
CA PRO A 99 9.65 -0.52 -17.96
C PRO A 99 10.96 -0.52 -17.16
N GLY A 100 11.01 -1.33 -16.11
CA GLY A 100 12.24 -1.68 -15.43
C GLY A 100 12.98 -2.82 -16.16
N ASN A 101 13.81 -3.55 -15.41
CA ASN A 101 14.57 -4.69 -15.92
C ASN A 101 13.92 -6.04 -15.57
N GLY A 102 12.73 -6.03 -14.97
CA GLY A 102 11.99 -7.21 -14.55
C GLY A 102 10.75 -7.43 -15.41
N GLY A 103 9.60 -7.56 -14.76
CA GLY A 103 8.26 -7.78 -15.34
C GLY A 103 7.77 -9.22 -15.29
N GLY A 104 8.70 -10.17 -15.18
CA GLY A 104 8.45 -11.60 -15.05
C GLY A 104 8.26 -12.05 -13.60
N CYS A 105 8.38 -13.36 -13.38
CA CYS A 105 8.25 -13.97 -12.06
C CYS A 105 9.48 -13.64 -11.19
N VAL A 106 9.27 -13.41 -9.90
CA VAL A 106 10.36 -13.40 -8.91
C VAL A 106 10.89 -14.82 -8.76
N THR A 107 12.20 -15.01 -8.93
CA THR A 107 12.83 -16.36 -8.95
C THR A 107 13.87 -16.58 -7.84
N ASN A 108 14.12 -15.58 -6.99
CA ASN A 108 15.07 -15.66 -5.88
C ASN A 108 14.46 -15.18 -4.54
N GLY A 109 15.19 -15.43 -3.46
CA GLY A 109 14.77 -15.15 -2.08
C GLY A 109 13.63 -16.06 -1.57
N PRO A 110 13.17 -15.83 -0.32
CA PRO A 110 12.18 -16.69 0.35
C PRO A 110 10.83 -16.81 -0.36
N LEU A 111 10.52 -15.89 -1.27
CA LEU A 111 9.22 -15.76 -1.92
C LEU A 111 9.22 -16.17 -3.40
N ALA A 112 10.32 -16.73 -3.91
CA ALA A 112 10.43 -17.21 -5.30
C ALA A 112 9.31 -18.18 -5.71
N ASN A 113 8.89 -19.05 -4.79
CA ASN A 113 7.83 -20.05 -5.02
C ASN A 113 6.46 -19.61 -4.47
N MET A 114 6.29 -18.33 -4.15
CA MET A 114 5.02 -17.82 -3.66
C MET A 114 3.98 -17.83 -4.77
N ALA A 115 2.90 -18.59 -4.56
CA ALA A 115 1.73 -18.57 -5.41
C ALA A 115 0.78 -17.42 -5.01
N ILE A 116 0.41 -16.61 -6.00
CA ILE A 116 -0.71 -15.66 -5.96
C ILE A 116 -1.93 -16.37 -6.50
N ASN A 117 -3.07 -16.28 -5.81
CA ASN A 117 -4.26 -17.10 -6.11
C ASN A 117 -5.48 -16.31 -6.59
N ILE A 118 -5.52 -14.99 -6.43
CA ILE A 118 -6.68 -14.16 -6.83
C ILE A 118 -6.21 -12.85 -7.47
N GLY A 119 -7.12 -12.15 -8.14
CA GLY A 119 -6.78 -11.04 -9.03
C GLY A 119 -6.00 -11.52 -10.28
N PRO A 120 -5.37 -10.60 -11.03
CA PRO A 120 -5.48 -9.16 -10.84
C PRO A 120 -6.87 -8.68 -11.28
N VAL A 121 -7.31 -7.54 -10.75
CA VAL A 121 -8.60 -6.90 -11.04
C VAL A 121 -8.40 -5.78 -12.06
N ARG A 122 -7.46 -4.87 -11.80
CA ARG A 122 -7.11 -3.76 -12.70
C ARG A 122 -5.59 -3.59 -12.78
N PRO A 123 -4.88 -4.54 -13.43
CA PRO A 123 -3.41 -4.49 -13.51
C PRO A 123 -2.92 -3.23 -14.22
N GLY A 124 -1.85 -2.62 -13.70
CA GLY A 124 -1.22 -1.43 -14.28
C GLY A 124 -0.10 -1.75 -15.28
N MET A 125 0.56 -2.90 -15.14
CA MET A 125 1.66 -3.33 -16.02
C MET A 125 1.15 -3.78 -17.40
N SER A 126 1.79 -3.26 -18.45
CA SER A 126 1.43 -3.59 -19.83
C SER A 126 1.53 -5.09 -20.09
N GLY A 127 0.53 -5.66 -20.79
CA GLY A 127 0.47 -7.08 -21.14
C GLY A 127 -0.07 -8.01 -20.05
N VAL A 128 -0.20 -7.55 -18.80
CA VAL A 128 -0.96 -8.27 -17.76
C VAL A 128 -2.44 -7.99 -17.92
N LYS A 129 -3.27 -9.04 -17.84
CA LYS A 129 -4.73 -8.94 -18.00
C LYS A 129 -5.43 -9.26 -16.69
N ALA A 130 -6.57 -8.60 -16.48
CA ALA A 130 -7.47 -8.93 -15.38
C ALA A 130 -7.89 -10.40 -15.43
N ASN A 131 -8.20 -10.99 -14.27
CA ASN A 131 -8.67 -12.36 -14.18
C ASN A 131 -9.97 -12.52 -14.99
N PRO A 132 -9.98 -13.36 -16.04
CA PRO A 132 -11.15 -13.52 -16.91
C PRO A 132 -12.35 -14.16 -16.19
N GLU A 133 -12.12 -14.90 -15.10
CA GLU A 133 -13.18 -15.57 -14.33
C GLU A 133 -13.74 -14.69 -13.20
N GLY A 134 -13.18 -13.48 -13.01
CA GLY A 134 -13.64 -12.50 -12.03
C GLY A 134 -12.64 -12.25 -10.89
N GLN A 135 -12.85 -11.15 -10.16
CA GLN A 135 -11.87 -10.62 -9.20
C GLN A 135 -11.54 -11.58 -8.03
N PHE A 136 -12.46 -12.48 -7.67
CA PHE A 136 -12.29 -13.45 -6.60
C PHE A 136 -12.09 -14.90 -7.10
N ALA A 137 -12.11 -15.12 -8.41
CA ALA A 137 -11.91 -16.45 -8.96
C ALA A 137 -10.46 -16.92 -8.75
N TYR A 138 -10.29 -18.23 -8.60
CA TYR A 138 -8.99 -18.85 -8.41
C TYR A 138 -8.13 -18.67 -9.67
N ASN A 139 -6.98 -18.04 -9.53
CA ASN A 139 -6.06 -17.72 -10.62
C ASN A 139 -4.59 -17.84 -10.15
N PRO A 140 -4.10 -19.08 -9.96
CA PRO A 140 -2.77 -19.35 -9.46
C PRO A 140 -1.68 -18.90 -10.45
N ARG A 141 -0.75 -18.07 -9.99
CA ARG A 141 0.42 -17.61 -10.75
C ARG A 141 1.58 -17.23 -9.82
N CYS A 142 2.75 -16.99 -10.38
CA CYS A 142 3.90 -16.49 -9.64
C CYS A 142 3.71 -15.03 -9.21
N LEU A 143 4.45 -14.61 -8.18
CA LEU A 143 4.67 -13.19 -7.88
C LEU A 143 5.48 -12.53 -9.00
N ARG A 144 5.00 -11.42 -9.56
CA ARG A 144 5.72 -10.61 -10.55
C ARG A 144 6.11 -9.25 -10.00
N ARG A 145 7.30 -8.78 -10.35
CA ARG A 145 7.83 -7.44 -10.04
C ARG A 145 8.55 -6.86 -11.24
N ASP A 146 8.57 -5.54 -11.30
CA ASP A 146 9.33 -4.76 -12.28
C ASP A 146 9.92 -3.54 -11.56
N LEU A 147 11.00 -3.77 -10.81
CA LEU A 147 11.55 -2.76 -9.92
C LEU A 147 12.03 -1.54 -10.71
N SER A 148 11.55 -0.36 -10.31
CA SER A 148 11.79 0.89 -11.04
C SER A 148 12.29 2.00 -10.12
N SER A 149 13.47 2.54 -10.43
CA SER A 149 14.00 3.74 -9.78
C SER A 149 13.26 5.01 -10.19
N TYR A 150 12.52 4.98 -11.32
CA TYR A 150 11.89 6.15 -11.90
C TYR A 150 10.96 6.88 -10.93
N THR A 151 10.05 6.14 -10.28
CA THR A 151 9.08 6.74 -9.34
C THR A 151 9.72 7.10 -8.01
N LEU A 152 10.73 6.33 -7.57
CA LEU A 152 11.50 6.62 -6.36
C LEU A 152 12.26 7.94 -6.49
N ILE A 153 12.95 8.16 -7.60
CA ILE A 153 13.67 9.41 -7.87
C ILE A 153 12.70 10.59 -7.98
N LYS A 154 11.55 10.38 -8.61
CA LYS A 154 10.61 11.46 -8.97
C LYS A 154 9.70 11.92 -7.82
N TRP A 155 9.27 11.01 -6.93
CA TRP A 155 8.24 11.31 -5.91
C TRP A 155 8.56 10.82 -4.51
N MET A 156 9.62 10.01 -4.33
CA MET A 156 10.15 9.70 -2.99
C MET A 156 11.28 10.68 -2.68
N THR A 157 11.00 11.98 -2.65
CA THR A 157 12.00 13.03 -2.44
C THR A 157 11.88 13.69 -1.07
N ALA A 158 12.98 14.32 -0.62
CA ALA A 158 12.95 15.12 0.61
C ALA A 158 11.96 16.29 0.50
N THR A 159 11.80 16.88 -0.69
CA THR A 159 10.82 17.94 -0.94
C THR A 159 9.40 17.46 -0.71
N ASP A 160 9.03 16.31 -1.27
CA ASP A 160 7.71 15.72 -1.09
C ASP A 160 7.48 15.34 0.39
N LEU A 161 8.53 14.84 1.07
CA LEU A 161 8.46 14.48 2.49
C LEU A 161 8.20 15.71 3.35
N ILE A 162 8.97 16.78 3.12
CA ILE A 162 8.85 18.05 3.83
C ILE A 162 7.46 18.61 3.62
N ASN A 163 6.94 18.61 2.39
CA ASN A 163 5.62 19.14 2.07
C ASN A 163 4.51 18.51 2.94
N ILE A 164 4.49 17.18 3.04
CA ILE A 164 3.43 16.48 3.79
C ILE A 164 3.67 16.42 5.30
N THR A 165 4.90 16.59 5.79
CA THR A 165 5.20 16.48 7.22
C THR A 165 5.26 17.83 7.94
N VAL A 166 5.81 18.88 7.32
CA VAL A 166 6.00 20.20 7.95
C VAL A 166 5.73 21.37 7.01
N GLY A 167 5.44 21.11 5.73
CA GLY A 167 5.11 22.12 4.72
C GLY A 167 3.61 22.31 4.55
N ASP A 168 3.21 22.92 3.44
CA ASP A 168 1.84 23.38 3.20
C ASP A 168 0.80 22.27 3.29
N ALA A 169 1.14 21.06 2.82
CA ALA A 169 0.22 19.93 2.85
C ALA A 169 -0.02 19.37 4.26
N SER A 170 0.87 19.66 5.22
CA SER A 170 0.71 19.20 6.61
C SER A 170 -0.38 19.95 7.39
N HIS A 171 -0.84 21.12 6.91
CA HIS A 171 -1.77 21.98 7.64
C HIS A 171 -3.19 21.42 7.76
N THR A 172 -3.60 20.48 6.90
CA THR A 172 -4.89 19.79 7.03
C THR A 172 -4.75 18.32 6.69
N ILE A 173 -5.58 17.47 7.30
CA ILE A 173 -5.60 16.03 6.99
C ILE A 173 -5.98 15.77 5.52
N LEU A 174 -6.82 16.64 4.94
CA LEU A 174 -7.21 16.57 3.52
C LEU A 174 -6.02 16.86 2.59
N SER A 175 -5.26 17.91 2.85
CA SER A 175 -4.08 18.25 2.05
C SER A 175 -3.00 17.16 2.18
N PHE A 176 -2.77 16.68 3.41
CA PHE A 176 -1.84 15.59 3.68
C PHE A 176 -2.18 14.33 2.88
N GLN A 177 -3.42 13.84 2.98
CA GLN A 177 -3.82 12.63 2.28
C GLN A 177 -3.84 12.81 0.76
N THR A 178 -4.10 14.02 0.26
CA THR A 178 -4.11 14.32 -1.18
C THR A 178 -2.70 14.24 -1.76
N GLU A 179 -1.72 14.90 -1.14
CA GLU A 179 -0.33 14.83 -1.58
C GLU A 179 0.30 13.46 -1.35
N LEU A 180 -0.06 12.79 -0.24
CA LEU A 180 0.41 11.43 0.05
C LEU A 180 -0.06 10.44 -1.02
N GLN A 181 -1.35 10.48 -1.40
CA GLN A 181 -1.95 9.56 -2.38
C GLN A 181 -1.57 9.88 -3.82
N GLY A 182 -1.37 11.16 -4.12
CA GLY A 182 -1.12 11.69 -5.45
C GLY A 182 -2.28 12.53 -6.00
N ARG A 183 -1.91 13.57 -6.74
CA ARG A 183 -2.79 14.41 -7.55
C ARG A 183 -2.70 13.93 -8.99
N PHE A 184 -3.44 12.87 -9.30
CA PHE A 184 -3.28 12.16 -10.56
C PHE A 184 -3.60 13.01 -11.80
N SER A 185 -4.48 14.00 -11.68
CA SER A 185 -4.75 15.00 -12.73
C SER A 185 -3.52 15.80 -13.14
N ASP A 186 -2.61 15.99 -12.19
CA ASP A 186 -1.42 16.82 -12.35
C ASP A 186 -0.19 15.97 -12.73
N GLY A 187 -0.42 14.67 -12.97
CA GLY A 187 0.64 13.70 -13.22
C GLY A 187 1.54 13.44 -12.00
N PHE A 188 1.06 13.71 -10.79
CA PHE A 188 1.79 13.53 -9.54
C PHE A 188 1.27 12.29 -8.79
N LEU A 189 2.14 11.31 -8.54
CA LEU A 189 1.74 10.05 -7.89
C LEU A 189 1.74 10.12 -6.35
N GLY A 190 2.36 11.12 -5.74
CA GLY A 190 2.58 11.10 -4.29
C GLY A 190 3.40 9.89 -3.84
N MET A 191 3.72 9.81 -2.56
CA MET A 191 4.55 8.71 -2.05
C MET A 191 3.82 7.36 -2.04
N HIS A 192 2.51 7.36 -1.80
CA HIS A 192 1.72 6.13 -1.77
C HIS A 192 1.65 5.46 -3.16
N ALA A 193 1.17 6.16 -4.20
CA ALA A 193 1.09 5.53 -5.52
C ALA A 193 2.48 5.32 -6.16
N ALA A 194 3.47 6.17 -5.86
CA ALA A 194 4.83 5.98 -6.33
C ALA A 194 5.50 4.73 -5.76
N GLY A 195 5.18 4.35 -4.51
CA GLY A 195 5.74 3.16 -3.86
C GLY A 195 5.27 1.86 -4.54
N TYR A 196 3.99 1.76 -4.87
CA TYR A 196 3.48 0.64 -5.68
C TYR A 196 4.11 0.60 -7.07
N ALA A 197 4.19 1.75 -7.73
CA ALA A 197 4.79 1.88 -9.04
C ALA A 197 6.30 1.54 -9.06
N ALA A 198 6.99 1.74 -7.95
CA ALA A 198 8.41 1.40 -7.81
C ALA A 198 8.65 -0.11 -7.71
N VAL A 199 7.68 -0.86 -7.18
CA VAL A 199 7.74 -2.33 -7.12
C VAL A 199 7.34 -2.96 -8.45
N GLY A 200 6.41 -2.35 -9.17
CA GLY A 200 5.95 -2.86 -10.46
C GLY A 200 5.15 -4.16 -10.34
N GLY A 201 4.90 -4.83 -11.47
CA GLY A 201 4.21 -6.13 -11.49
C GLY A 201 2.88 -6.14 -10.73
N GLU A 202 2.75 -7.07 -9.77
CA GLU A 202 1.52 -7.30 -9.00
C GLU A 202 1.15 -6.11 -8.11
N ALA A 203 2.13 -5.32 -7.67
CA ALA A 203 1.90 -4.13 -6.84
C ALA A 203 1.15 -3.01 -7.59
N THR A 204 1.16 -3.03 -8.93
CA THR A 204 0.51 -2.00 -9.76
C THR A 204 -1.01 -2.14 -9.87
N ASP A 205 -1.60 -3.23 -9.39
CA ASP A 205 -3.04 -3.40 -9.33
C ASP A 205 -3.59 -2.83 -8.00
N PRO A 206 -4.30 -1.69 -8.01
CA PRO A 206 -4.75 -1.05 -6.77
C PRO A 206 -5.76 -1.88 -5.98
N PHE A 207 -6.33 -2.95 -6.57
CA PHE A 207 -7.26 -3.83 -5.86
C PHE A 207 -6.54 -4.98 -5.19
N SER A 208 -5.59 -5.59 -5.90
CA SER A 208 -4.94 -6.83 -5.47
C SER A 208 -3.46 -6.65 -5.12
N SER A 209 -2.99 -5.41 -4.96
CA SER A 209 -1.63 -5.08 -4.52
C SER A 209 -1.16 -5.76 -3.23
N PRO A 210 -2.02 -6.13 -2.24
CA PRO A 210 -1.57 -6.95 -1.11
C PRO A 210 -1.09 -8.35 -1.48
N ASN A 211 -1.26 -8.79 -2.73
CA ASN A 211 -0.62 -9.99 -3.26
C ASN A 211 0.90 -9.89 -3.20
N ASP A 212 1.47 -8.70 -3.36
CA ASP A 212 2.89 -8.46 -3.16
C ASP A 212 3.17 -8.13 -1.68
N PRO A 213 4.01 -8.92 -0.97
CA PRO A 213 4.30 -8.69 0.44
C PRO A 213 4.97 -7.33 0.75
N SER A 214 5.53 -6.65 -0.24
CA SER A 214 6.02 -5.27 -0.10
C SER A 214 4.92 -4.30 0.32
N PHE A 215 3.65 -4.61 0.04
CA PHE A 215 2.48 -3.85 0.48
C PHE A 215 2.54 -3.53 1.98
N PHE A 216 2.81 -4.53 2.82
CA PHE A 216 2.73 -4.38 4.27
C PHE A 216 3.86 -3.51 4.83
N LEU A 217 5.02 -3.51 4.17
CA LEU A 217 6.14 -2.64 4.56
C LEU A 217 5.99 -1.23 3.99
N HIS A 218 5.47 -1.10 2.77
CA HIS A 218 5.12 0.17 2.17
C HIS A 218 4.10 0.90 3.03
N HIS A 219 2.99 0.24 3.38
CA HIS A 219 1.95 0.83 4.22
C HIS A 219 2.39 1.09 5.65
N ALA A 220 3.29 0.28 6.22
CA ALA A 220 3.87 0.62 7.52
C ALA A 220 4.66 1.94 7.48
N MET A 221 5.29 2.28 6.35
CA MET A 221 5.93 3.58 6.17
C MET A 221 4.90 4.70 5.92
N VAL A 222 3.81 4.42 5.18
CA VAL A 222 2.69 5.36 5.04
C VAL A 222 2.08 5.69 6.41
N ASP A 223 1.86 4.67 7.23
CA ASP A 223 1.32 4.82 8.57
C ASP A 223 2.30 5.54 9.52
N CYS A 224 3.60 5.31 9.36
CA CYS A 224 4.65 6.07 10.04
C CYS A 224 4.56 7.56 9.71
N LEU A 225 4.37 7.92 8.43
CA LEU A 225 4.20 9.33 8.05
C LEU A 225 2.92 9.95 8.62
N TYR A 226 1.83 9.20 8.66
CA TYR A 226 0.61 9.65 9.34
C TYR A 226 0.86 9.85 10.83
N TRP A 227 1.53 8.92 11.49
CA TRP A 227 1.92 9.05 12.90
C TRP A 227 2.81 10.28 13.14
N ILE A 228 3.82 10.54 12.28
CA ILE A 228 4.67 11.74 12.33
C ILE A 228 3.82 13.01 12.22
N LEU A 229 2.90 13.08 11.25
CA LEU A 229 1.97 14.21 11.11
C LEU A 229 1.21 14.46 12.42
N GLN A 230 0.65 13.41 13.02
CA GLN A 230 -0.13 13.53 14.26
C GLN A 230 0.72 14.01 15.45
N VAL A 231 1.98 13.58 15.53
CA VAL A 231 2.91 14.00 16.59
C VAL A 231 3.32 15.47 16.41
N LEU A 232 3.58 15.90 15.17
CA LEU A 232 4.02 17.28 14.87
C LEU A 232 2.87 18.29 14.89
N HIS A 233 1.66 17.85 14.52
CA HIS A 233 0.51 18.72 14.25
C HIS A 233 -0.71 18.30 15.07
N THR A 234 -0.68 18.63 16.36
CA THR A 234 -1.67 18.16 17.34
C THR A 234 -3.11 18.61 17.04
N LEU A 235 -3.31 19.70 16.30
CA LEU A 235 -4.66 20.15 15.87
C LEU A 235 -5.25 19.26 14.77
N GLN A 236 -4.39 18.66 13.95
CA GLN A 236 -4.72 17.74 12.85
C GLN A 236 -4.79 16.29 13.35
N ALA A 237 -4.17 15.99 14.49
CA ALA A 237 -3.97 14.64 15.00
C ALA A 237 -5.27 13.84 15.19
N ASP A 238 -6.39 14.51 15.47
CA ASP A 238 -7.70 13.90 15.68
C ASP A 238 -8.74 14.35 14.64
N GLN A 239 -8.31 14.66 13.40
CA GLN A 239 -9.21 15.08 12.32
C GLN A 239 -9.47 13.96 11.32
N VAL A 240 -10.63 14.03 10.66
CA VAL A 240 -11.03 13.18 9.52
C VAL A 240 -11.50 14.12 8.42
N ALA A 241 -11.08 13.89 7.17
CA ALA A 241 -11.57 14.68 6.02
C ALA A 241 -11.62 13.83 4.75
N GLY A 242 -12.47 14.21 3.81
CA GLY A 242 -12.79 13.42 2.61
C GLY A 242 -14.14 12.71 2.76
N THR A 243 -14.55 11.98 1.72
CA THR A 243 -15.85 11.31 1.65
C THR A 243 -15.71 9.79 1.76
N ILE A 244 -16.84 9.08 1.72
CA ILE A 244 -16.89 7.61 1.89
C ILE A 244 -16.81 6.83 0.57
N THR A 245 -16.64 7.52 -0.55
CA THR A 245 -16.48 6.95 -1.90
C THR A 245 -15.19 7.46 -2.53
N ILE A 246 -14.51 6.60 -3.30
CA ILE A 246 -13.24 6.93 -3.95
C ILE A 246 -13.33 8.22 -4.76
N LEU A 247 -12.49 9.20 -4.38
CA LEU A 247 -12.43 10.51 -5.04
C LEU A 247 -13.80 11.20 -5.14
N ASP A 248 -14.69 10.93 -4.18
CA ASP A 248 -16.08 11.38 -4.17
C ASP A 248 -16.87 10.99 -5.42
N ASN A 249 -16.63 9.78 -5.95
CA ASN A 249 -17.29 9.26 -7.14
C ASN A 249 -17.95 7.88 -6.91
N PRO A 250 -19.30 7.78 -6.89
CA PRO A 250 -20.25 8.90 -6.95
C PRO A 250 -20.15 9.80 -5.71
N PRO A 251 -20.64 11.06 -5.76
CA PRO A 251 -20.62 11.95 -4.61
C PRO A 251 -21.28 11.32 -3.38
N SER A 252 -20.66 11.47 -2.22
CA SER A 252 -21.15 10.91 -0.96
C SER A 252 -20.94 11.87 0.21
N ARG A 253 -21.46 11.49 1.38
CA ARG A 253 -21.25 12.31 2.59
C ARG A 253 -19.78 12.29 3.02
N ASN A 254 -19.40 13.31 3.77
CA ASN A 254 -18.12 13.33 4.47
C ASN A 254 -17.99 12.11 5.40
N ALA A 255 -16.77 11.58 5.49
CA ALA A 255 -16.40 10.59 6.48
C ALA A 255 -16.36 11.24 7.88
N VAL A 256 -16.77 10.49 8.89
CA VAL A 256 -16.82 10.95 10.29
C VAL A 256 -16.18 9.90 11.21
N LYS A 257 -15.81 10.30 12.44
CA LYS A 257 -15.11 9.40 13.38
C LYS A 257 -15.95 8.18 13.80
N GLU A 258 -17.26 8.30 13.69
CA GLU A 258 -18.25 7.29 14.03
C GLU A 258 -18.41 6.25 12.92
N ASP A 259 -17.86 6.51 11.72
CA ASP A 259 -17.89 5.55 10.63
C ASP A 259 -17.15 4.27 11.02
N THR A 260 -17.77 3.14 10.71
CA THR A 260 -17.25 1.82 11.03
C THR A 260 -16.30 1.36 9.94
N ILE A 261 -15.10 0.94 10.35
CA ILE A 261 -14.18 0.19 9.51
C ILE A 261 -14.41 -1.30 9.80
N SER A 262 -14.79 -2.04 8.76
CA SER A 262 -14.96 -3.48 8.84
C SER A 262 -13.78 -4.22 8.23
N MET A 263 -13.20 -5.13 9.02
CA MET A 263 -12.15 -6.05 8.59
C MET A 263 -12.71 -7.45 8.28
N GLY A 264 -14.04 -7.56 8.12
CA GLY A 264 -14.71 -8.81 7.74
C GLY A 264 -14.34 -9.95 8.70
N VAL A 265 -13.75 -11.02 8.16
CA VAL A 265 -13.33 -12.18 8.96
C VAL A 265 -11.96 -12.02 9.63
N LEU A 266 -11.25 -10.91 9.40
CA LEU A 266 -9.88 -10.71 9.87
C LEU A 266 -9.83 -10.12 11.28
N ALA A 267 -10.75 -9.21 11.59
CA ALA A 267 -10.83 -8.55 12.88
C ALA A 267 -12.24 -7.98 13.12
N LYS A 268 -12.50 -7.58 14.37
CA LYS A 268 -13.79 -6.98 14.75
C LYS A 268 -13.97 -5.60 14.10
N ASP A 269 -15.22 -5.19 13.94
CA ASP A 269 -15.53 -3.85 13.48
C ASP A 269 -15.11 -2.79 14.52
N VAL A 270 -14.49 -1.71 14.06
CA VAL A 270 -13.98 -0.61 14.90
C VAL A 270 -14.25 0.72 14.20
N THR A 271 -14.56 1.78 14.94
CA THR A 271 -14.80 3.09 14.33
C THR A 271 -13.50 3.81 13.93
N ILE A 272 -13.56 4.71 12.95
CA ILE A 272 -12.41 5.55 12.54
C ILE A 272 -11.77 6.21 13.77
N GLY A 273 -12.58 6.79 14.66
CA GLY A 273 -12.10 7.48 15.86
C GLY A 273 -11.29 6.61 16.84
N HIS A 274 -11.44 5.29 16.82
CA HIS A 274 -10.63 4.37 17.63
C HIS A 274 -9.27 4.04 16.97
N LEU A 275 -9.15 4.26 15.67
CA LEU A 275 -7.97 3.92 14.87
C LEU A 275 -7.10 5.14 14.57
N ILE A 276 -7.60 6.36 14.83
CA ILE A 276 -6.82 7.59 14.69
C ILE A 276 -5.55 7.56 15.54
N ASN A 277 -5.58 7.08 16.78
CA ASN A 277 -4.42 7.15 17.67
C ASN A 277 -3.81 5.76 17.94
N THR A 278 -2.49 5.63 17.87
CA THR A 278 -1.78 4.35 18.03
C THR A 278 -1.57 3.91 19.48
N LEU A 279 -1.91 4.73 20.49
CA LEU A 279 -1.56 4.51 21.90
C LEU A 279 -2.76 4.51 22.87
N ILE A 280 -3.75 5.36 22.64
CA ILE A 280 -4.76 5.69 23.67
C ILE A 280 -5.99 4.77 23.60
N ARG A 281 -6.32 4.23 22.42
CA ARG A 281 -7.54 3.45 22.19
C ARG A 281 -7.19 2.06 21.67
N ARG A 282 -7.84 1.03 22.22
CA ARG A 282 -7.79 -0.33 21.65
C ARG A 282 -8.42 -0.30 20.25
N PRO A 283 -7.91 -1.11 19.31
CA PRO A 283 -6.98 -2.24 19.51
C PRO A 283 -5.49 -1.88 19.45
N LEU A 284 -5.13 -0.63 19.16
CA LEU A 284 -3.75 -0.24 18.87
C LEU A 284 -2.95 0.08 20.13
N CYS A 285 -1.65 -0.28 20.13
CA CYS A 285 -0.71 0.08 21.18
C CYS A 285 0.73 -0.03 20.66
N TYR A 286 1.17 0.93 19.83
CA TYR A 286 2.51 0.93 19.23
C TYR A 286 3.04 2.33 18.90
N VAL A 287 4.34 2.41 18.64
CA VAL A 287 5.06 3.58 18.15
C VAL A 287 6.00 3.18 17.00
N TYR A 288 6.48 4.16 16.25
CA TYR A 288 7.54 3.98 15.26
C TYR A 288 8.90 4.39 15.82
N VAL A 289 9.96 3.69 15.41
CA VAL A 289 11.37 3.92 15.79
C VAL A 289 12.27 3.99 14.54
#